data_AF-A0A9D1KLM2-F1
#
_entry.id   AF-A0A9D1KLM2-F1
#
_cell.length_a   1.000
_cell.length_b   1.000
_cell.length_c   1.000
_cell.angle_alpha   90.00
_cell.angle_beta   90.00
_cell.angle_gamma   90.00
#
_symmetry.space_group_name_H-M   'P 1'
#
loop_
_entity.id
_entity.type
_entity.pdbx_description
1 polymer ?
#
loop_
_entity_poly.entity_id
_entity_poly.type
_entity_poly.pdbx_seq_one_letter_code
_entity_poly.pdbx_strand_id
1 'polypeptide(L)'
;MPYCTHCGHQNPDGSNFCARCGEAMTTVTSPATAPQPAVETTQPSNLDSTQVIRTIPDDPRSALTGDEESAVDALPSGSALLVLHPGTPRSERFLVAADLVTVGRHPATDIFLDDITVSRKHAVFTRRDGTFSVEDQG
;
A
#
# COMPACT_ATOMS: atom_id res chain seq x y z
N MET A 1 -23.59 -26.74 -21.51
CA MET A 1 -23.92 -25.32 -21.25
C MET A 1 -24.18 -25.07 -19.76
N PRO A 2 -23.15 -24.65 -19.00
CA PRO A 2 -23.29 -24.22 -17.61
C PRO A 2 -24.15 -22.95 -17.47
N TYR A 3 -24.84 -22.81 -16.34
CA TYR A 3 -25.59 -21.61 -15.98
C TYR A 3 -24.93 -20.91 -14.79
N CYS A 4 -24.96 -19.58 -14.80
CA CYS A 4 -24.47 -18.79 -13.69
C CYS A 4 -25.44 -18.91 -12.50
N THR A 5 -24.94 -19.31 -11.33
CA THR A 5 -25.74 -19.41 -10.09
C THR A 5 -26.13 -18.05 -9.52
N HIS A 6 -25.49 -16.97 -9.97
CA HIS A 6 -25.77 -15.61 -9.52
C HIS A 6 -26.88 -14.93 -10.34
N CYS A 7 -26.81 -14.97 -11.67
CA CYS A 7 -27.76 -14.27 -12.54
C CYS A 7 -28.66 -15.18 -13.39
N GLY A 8 -28.47 -16.49 -13.33
CA GLY A 8 -29.24 -17.48 -14.09
C GLY A 8 -28.95 -17.52 -15.59
N HIS A 9 -27.99 -16.72 -16.09
CA HIS A 9 -27.66 -16.69 -17.52
C HIS A 9 -26.88 -17.94 -17.95
N GLN A 10 -27.19 -18.44 -19.14
CA GLN A 10 -26.52 -19.59 -19.73
C GLN A 10 -25.21 -19.16 -20.39
N ASN A 11 -24.12 -19.85 -20.07
CA ASN A 11 -22.78 -19.55 -20.56
C ASN A 11 -22.27 -20.71 -21.42
N PRO A 12 -21.38 -20.46 -22.40
CA PRO A 12 -20.78 -21.54 -23.18
C PRO A 12 -19.84 -22.40 -22.32
N ASP A 13 -19.74 -23.68 -22.66
CA ASP A 13 -18.90 -24.65 -21.95
C ASP A 13 -17.42 -24.24 -21.95
N GLY A 14 -16.77 -24.32 -20.77
CA GLY A 14 -15.37 -23.87 -20.59
C GLY A 14 -15.20 -22.40 -20.20
N SER A 15 -16.29 -21.65 -19.98
CA SER A 15 -16.20 -20.26 -19.53
C SER A 15 -15.82 -20.18 -18.05
N ASN A 16 -14.76 -19.44 -17.73
CA ASN A 16 -14.35 -19.20 -16.34
C ASN A 16 -15.17 -18.10 -15.65
N PHE A 17 -15.84 -17.24 -16.42
CA PHE A 17 -16.60 -16.08 -15.92
C PHE A 17 -17.91 -15.90 -16.70
N CYS A 18 -18.94 -15.38 -16.05
CA CYS A 18 -20.24 -15.11 -16.68
C CYS A 18 -20.17 -13.89 -17.61
N ALA A 19 -20.51 -14.08 -18.90
CA ALA A 19 -20.50 -13.00 -19.89
C ALA A 19 -21.53 -11.88 -19.66
N ARG A 20 -22.47 -12.06 -18.72
CA ARG A 20 -23.55 -11.10 -18.43
C ARG A 20 -23.37 -10.36 -17.11
N CYS A 21 -22.89 -11.01 -16.05
CA CYS A 21 -22.73 -10.40 -14.73
C CYS A 21 -21.28 -10.35 -14.23
N GLY A 22 -20.32 -10.90 -14.98
CA GLY A 22 -18.89 -10.88 -14.63
C GLY A 22 -18.45 -11.87 -13.55
N GLU A 23 -19.38 -12.58 -12.91
CA GLU A 23 -19.09 -13.49 -11.79
C GLU A 23 -18.26 -14.71 -12.23
N ALA A 24 -17.25 -15.09 -11.44
CA ALA A 24 -16.43 -16.26 -11.68
C ALA A 24 -17.26 -17.54 -11.50
N MET A 25 -17.22 -18.46 -12.47
CA MET A 25 -17.93 -19.74 -12.37
C MET A 25 -17.03 -20.77 -11.67
N THR A 26 -17.49 -21.28 -10.54
CA THR A 26 -16.79 -22.30 -9.75
C THR A 26 -16.70 -23.62 -10.51
N THR A 27 -15.64 -23.81 -11.29
CA THR A 27 -15.29 -25.12 -11.86
C THR A 27 -14.16 -25.72 -11.02
N VAL A 28 -14.54 -26.56 -10.06
CA VAL A 28 -13.59 -27.41 -9.34
C VAL A 28 -13.17 -28.54 -10.27
N THR A 29 -11.92 -28.54 -10.71
CA THR A 29 -11.26 -29.75 -11.24
C THR A 29 -10.05 -30.04 -10.35
N SER A 30 -10.03 -31.23 -9.74
CA SER A 30 -8.98 -31.80 -8.88
C SER A 30 -8.30 -32.99 -9.60
N PRO A 31 -7.20 -33.63 -9.12
CA PRO A 31 -6.24 -33.27 -8.05
C PRO A 31 -4.73 -33.51 -8.45
N ALA A 32 -3.81 -33.18 -7.53
CA ALA A 32 -2.51 -33.85 -7.23
C ALA A 32 -1.28 -32.91 -7.12
N THR A 33 -1.01 -32.42 -5.91
CA THR A 33 0.25 -32.63 -5.14
C THR A 33 0.20 -31.74 -3.88
N ALA A 34 0.27 -32.37 -2.70
CA ALA A 34 0.47 -31.72 -1.39
C ALA A 34 1.91 -32.01 -0.91
N PRO A 35 2.48 -31.35 0.13
CA PRO A 35 1.88 -30.42 1.12
C PRO A 35 2.66 -29.08 1.28
N GLN A 36 2.07 -27.96 1.72
CA GLN A 36 2.04 -27.48 3.14
C GLN A 36 1.49 -26.03 3.21
N PRO A 37 1.09 -25.54 4.40
CA PRO A 37 0.15 -24.43 4.56
C PRO A 37 0.83 -23.08 4.83
N ALA A 38 0.43 -22.04 4.12
CA ALA A 38 0.42 -20.67 4.62
C ALA A 38 -0.55 -19.86 3.77
N VAL A 39 -1.47 -19.22 4.46
CA VAL A 39 -2.54 -18.37 3.96
C VAL A 39 -2.00 -17.26 3.06
N GLU A 40 -2.35 -17.30 1.78
CA GLU A 40 -2.17 -16.15 0.90
C GLU A 40 -3.52 -15.84 0.26
N THR A 41 -4.32 -15.04 0.98
CA THR A 41 -5.50 -14.38 0.44
C THR A 41 -5.01 -13.39 -0.61
N THR A 42 -4.74 -13.89 -1.82
CA THR A 42 -4.52 -13.05 -2.99
C THR A 42 -5.89 -12.53 -3.42
N GLN A 43 -6.23 -11.37 -2.88
CA GLN A 43 -7.39 -10.59 -3.27
C GLN A 43 -7.14 -10.06 -4.70
N PRO A 44 -8.04 -10.29 -5.68
CA PRO A 44 -7.84 -9.82 -7.03
C PRO A 44 -7.84 -8.28 -7.05
N SER A 45 -6.75 -7.74 -7.61
CA SER A 45 -6.53 -6.32 -7.87
C SER A 45 -7.64 -5.78 -8.76
N ASN A 46 -8.54 -5.00 -8.18
CA ASN A 46 -9.52 -4.23 -8.93
C ASN A 46 -8.83 -2.96 -9.43
N LEU A 47 -8.73 -2.82 -10.75
CA LEU A 47 -8.26 -1.65 -11.49
C LEU A 47 -9.29 -0.49 -11.43
N ASP A 48 -9.87 -0.24 -10.27
CA ASP A 48 -10.72 0.93 -10.02
C ASP A 48 -10.02 1.77 -8.94
N SER A 49 -9.19 2.72 -9.39
CA SER A 49 -8.34 3.54 -8.52
C SER A 49 -9.16 4.63 -7.81
N THR A 50 -10.30 4.25 -7.24
CA THR A 50 -11.02 5.05 -6.26
C THR A 50 -10.39 4.72 -4.89
N GLN A 51 -9.19 5.26 -4.64
CA GLN A 51 -8.61 5.15 -3.30
C GLN A 51 -9.49 5.95 -2.34
N VAL A 52 -10.02 5.28 -1.33
CA VAL A 52 -10.77 5.93 -0.25
C VAL A 52 -9.80 6.89 0.43
N ILE A 53 -10.07 8.20 0.35
CA ILE A 53 -9.31 9.20 1.08
C ILE A 53 -9.44 8.86 2.56
N ARG A 54 -8.35 8.39 3.16
CA ARG A 54 -8.32 8.10 4.58
C ARG A 54 -8.36 9.41 5.34
N THR A 55 -9.24 9.50 6.32
CA THR A 55 -9.23 10.61 7.27
C THR A 55 -7.92 10.56 8.03
N ILE A 56 -7.18 11.67 8.03
CA ILE A 56 -6.01 11.83 8.89
C ILE A 56 -6.55 11.89 10.34
N PRO A 57 -6.17 10.96 11.22
CA PRO A 57 -6.62 11.02 12.60
C PRO A 57 -6.05 12.26 13.29
N ASP A 58 -6.78 12.80 14.25
CA ASP A 58 -6.36 13.96 15.06
C ASP A 58 -5.06 13.66 15.83
N ASP A 59 -4.94 12.42 16.31
CA ASP A 59 -3.70 11.90 16.87
C ASP A 59 -2.96 11.03 15.84
N PRO A 60 -1.76 11.42 15.40
CA PRO A 60 -0.99 10.66 14.41
C PRO A 60 -0.50 9.32 14.95
N ARG A 61 -0.38 9.15 16.27
CA ARG A 61 0.07 7.89 16.88
C ARG A 61 -0.99 6.81 16.77
N SER A 62 -2.26 7.19 16.76
CA SER A 62 -3.40 6.28 16.57
C SER A 62 -3.43 5.59 15.20
N ALA A 63 -2.69 6.11 14.20
CA ALA A 63 -2.51 5.46 12.90
C ALA A 63 -1.39 4.41 12.87
N LEU A 64 -0.55 4.38 13.91
CA LEU A 64 0.61 3.50 13.97
C LEU A 64 0.21 2.12 14.48
N THR A 65 0.86 1.10 13.93
CA THR A 65 0.90 -0.26 14.50
C THR A 65 1.82 -0.28 15.72
N GLY A 66 1.65 -1.24 16.64
CA GLY A 66 2.50 -1.32 17.84
C GLY A 66 4.00 -1.43 17.55
N ASP A 67 4.35 -1.95 16.38
CA ASP A 67 5.72 -2.04 15.88
C ASP A 67 6.27 -0.66 15.44
N GLU A 68 5.42 0.17 14.84
CA GLU A 68 5.74 1.57 14.49
C GLU A 68 5.85 2.44 15.73
N GLU A 69 4.96 2.26 16.70
CA GLU A 69 5.02 2.98 17.97
C GLU A 69 6.30 2.67 18.74
N SER A 70 6.70 1.40 18.78
CA SER A 70 7.96 0.98 19.41
C SER A 70 9.18 1.58 18.69
N ALA A 71 9.14 1.66 17.36
CA ALA A 71 10.19 2.30 16.60
C ALA A 71 10.28 3.80 16.87
N VAL A 72 9.14 4.49 17.05
CA VAL A 72 9.09 5.90 17.41
C VAL A 72 9.64 6.14 18.81
N ASP A 73 9.33 5.27 19.78
CA ASP A 73 9.86 5.37 21.15
C ASP A 73 11.37 5.14 21.22
N ALA A 74 11.89 4.24 20.37
CA ALA A 74 13.31 3.94 20.28
C ALA A 74 14.14 4.99 19.50
N LEU A 75 13.50 6.05 18.96
CA LEU A 75 14.21 7.08 18.20
C LEU A 75 15.16 7.89 19.10
N PRO A 76 16.42 8.08 18.69
CA PRO A 76 17.31 8.99 19.39
C PRO A 76 16.81 10.43 19.29
N SER A 77 17.10 11.22 20.32
CA SER A 77 16.69 12.62 20.40
C SER A 77 17.19 13.42 19.19
N GLY A 78 16.27 14.15 18.55
CA GLY A 78 16.56 14.95 17.36
C GLY A 78 16.46 14.19 16.04
N SER A 79 16.12 12.90 16.02
CA SER A 79 15.78 12.16 14.80
C SER A 79 14.26 12.13 14.59
N ALA A 80 13.83 12.02 13.35
CA ALA A 80 12.43 11.78 13.00
C ALA A 80 12.29 10.51 12.17
N LEU A 81 11.09 9.94 12.14
CA LEU A 81 10.73 8.78 11.32
C LEU A 81 9.57 9.16 10.42
N LEU A 82 9.75 8.99 9.11
CA LEU A 82 8.70 9.15 8.11
C LEU A 82 8.09 7.78 7.85
N VAL A 83 6.80 7.63 8.15
CA VAL A 83 6.04 6.40 7.92
C VAL A 83 5.08 6.65 6.76
N LEU A 84 5.26 5.90 5.68
CA LEU A 84 4.35 5.88 4.54
C LEU A 84 3.31 4.80 4.77
N HIS A 85 2.04 5.18 4.68
CA HIS A 85 0.91 4.28 4.71
C HIS A 85 0.35 4.13 3.28
N PRO A 86 0.96 3.30 2.42
CA PRO A 86 0.34 2.98 1.13
C PRO A 86 -0.99 2.27 1.38
N GLY A 87 -1.89 2.28 0.40
CA GLY A 87 -3.16 1.52 0.46
C GLY A 87 -2.98 -0.02 0.52
N THR A 88 -1.76 -0.51 0.69
CA THR A 88 -1.35 -1.92 0.77
C THR A 88 -0.92 -2.27 2.22
N PRO A 89 -0.88 -3.56 2.61
CA PRO A 89 -0.68 -3.94 4.02
C PRO A 89 0.75 -3.77 4.56
N ARG A 90 1.68 -3.15 3.82
CA ARG A 90 3.05 -2.88 4.30
C ARG A 90 3.31 -1.39 4.31
N SER A 91 3.53 -0.82 5.49
CA SER A 91 4.06 0.53 5.63
C SER A 91 5.56 0.55 5.34
N GLU A 92 6.01 1.63 4.73
CA GLU A 92 7.44 1.89 4.50
C GLU A 92 7.91 2.93 5.52
N ARG A 93 9.09 2.73 6.11
CA ARG A 93 9.61 3.57 7.20
C ARG A 93 10.98 4.11 6.81
N PHE A 94 11.14 5.42 6.88
CA PHE A 94 12.39 6.10 6.51
C PHE A 94 12.88 6.96 7.67
N LEU A 95 14.13 6.77 8.06
CA LEU A 95 14.76 7.56 9.12
C LEU A 95 15.20 8.93 8.58
N VAL A 96 14.78 10.00 9.24
CA VAL A 96 15.15 11.39 8.95
C VAL A 96 16.13 11.85 10.03
N ALA A 97 17.42 11.56 9.81
CA ALA A 97 18.49 11.86 10.78
C ALA A 97 19.31 13.12 10.43
N ALA A 98 19.32 13.54 9.16
CA ALA A 98 20.10 14.66 8.66
C ALA A 98 19.35 16.01 8.76
N ASP A 99 20.07 17.12 8.67
CA ASP A 99 19.49 18.46 8.71
C ASP A 99 18.74 18.85 7.43
N LEU A 100 19.07 18.21 6.31
CA LEU A 100 18.40 18.37 5.03
C LEU A 100 18.19 16.96 4.45
N VAL A 101 16.93 16.60 4.19
CA VAL A 101 16.57 15.30 3.60
C VAL A 101 15.66 15.56 2.42
N THR A 102 16.07 15.08 1.24
CA THR A 102 15.29 15.22 0.01
C THR A 102 14.41 13.99 -0.23
N VAL A 103 13.17 14.20 -0.67
CA VAL A 103 12.18 13.14 -0.92
C VAL A 103 11.67 13.23 -2.36
N GLY A 104 11.62 12.09 -3.06
CA GLY A 104 11.03 12.02 -4.39
C GLY A 104 11.29 10.70 -5.11
N ARG A 105 10.85 10.62 -6.37
CA ARG A 105 11.07 9.46 -7.27
C ARG A 105 12.38 9.54 -8.06
N HIS A 106 13.25 10.50 -7.80
CA HIS A 106 14.56 10.54 -8.45
C HIS A 106 15.55 9.71 -7.65
N PRO A 107 16.37 8.82 -8.26
CA PRO A 107 17.35 8.00 -7.53
C PRO A 107 18.49 8.78 -6.85
N ALA A 108 18.45 10.11 -6.90
CA ALA A 108 19.45 10.98 -6.28
C ALA A 108 18.89 11.70 -5.04
N THR A 109 17.65 11.39 -4.63
CA THR A 109 17.07 11.88 -3.36
C THR A 109 17.49 10.96 -2.21
N ASP A 110 17.52 11.51 -1.00
CA ASP A 110 17.85 10.75 0.22
C ASP A 110 16.79 9.69 0.53
N ILE A 111 15.52 10.06 0.40
CA ILE A 111 14.37 9.15 0.49
C ILE A 111 13.81 8.98 -0.92
N PHE A 112 13.95 7.78 -1.45
CA PHE A 112 13.42 7.39 -2.74
C PHE A 112 12.05 6.73 -2.58
N LEU A 113 11.05 7.29 -3.26
CA LEU A 113 9.69 6.75 -3.30
C LEU A 113 9.36 6.29 -4.71
N ASP A 114 9.04 5.01 -4.91
CA ASP A 114 8.77 4.41 -6.24
C ASP A 114 7.31 4.58 -6.70
N ASP A 115 6.69 5.70 -6.35
CA ASP A 115 5.29 5.95 -6.73
C ASP A 115 5.22 6.97 -7.88
N ILE A 116 4.39 6.66 -8.89
CA ILE A 116 4.25 7.49 -10.09
C ILE A 116 3.63 8.87 -9.80
N THR A 117 2.83 8.97 -8.74
CA THR A 117 2.20 10.22 -8.28
C THR A 117 3.19 11.14 -7.58
N VAL A 118 4.36 10.62 -7.18
CA VAL A 118 5.43 11.39 -6.55
C VAL A 118 6.33 12.04 -7.61
N SER A 119 6.56 13.34 -7.43
CA SER A 119 7.48 14.10 -8.28
C SER A 119 8.92 13.63 -8.11
N ARG A 120 9.77 13.90 -9.13
CA ARG A 120 11.20 13.58 -9.07
C ARG A 120 11.89 14.24 -7.87
N LYS A 121 11.52 15.50 -7.58
CA LYS A 121 11.88 16.24 -6.37
C LYS A 121 10.55 16.70 -5.78
N HIS A 122 10.04 15.97 -4.80
CA HIS A 122 8.68 16.18 -4.31
C HIS A 122 8.65 17.04 -3.06
N ALA A 123 9.50 16.73 -2.09
CA ALA A 123 9.57 17.51 -0.87
C ALA A 123 10.98 17.55 -0.31
N VAL A 124 11.24 18.53 0.55
CA VAL A 124 12.47 18.66 1.30
C VAL A 124 12.13 18.82 2.77
N PHE A 125 12.72 17.98 3.61
CA PHE A 125 12.65 18.09 5.06
C PHE A 125 13.88 18.84 5.53
N THR A 126 13.66 19.88 6.33
CA THR A 126 14.74 20.65 6.95
C THR A 126 14.59 20.58 8.47
N ARG A 127 15.67 20.27 9.17
CA ARG A 127 15.75 20.35 10.63
C ARG A 127 16.44 21.65 11.04
N ARG A 128 15.79 22.44 11.89
CA ARG A 128 16.38 23.62 12.54
C ARG A 128 15.97 23.67 14.00
N ASP A 129 16.94 23.81 14.89
CA ASP A 129 16.71 23.95 16.34
C ASP A 129 15.80 22.84 16.92
N GLY A 130 15.96 21.60 16.43
CA GLY A 130 15.14 20.45 16.83
C GLY A 130 13.73 20.42 16.24
N THR A 131 13.37 21.38 15.40
CA THR A 131 12.09 21.44 14.67
C THR A 131 12.28 20.94 13.24
N PHE A 132 11.38 20.07 12.78
CA PHE A 132 11.34 19.61 11.40
C PHE A 132 10.30 20.43 10.62
N SER A 133 10.71 20.97 9.47
CA SER A 133 9.84 21.63 8.51
C SER A 133 9.87 20.87 7.19
N VAL A 134 8.73 20.80 6.52
CA VAL A 134 8.61 20.23 5.18
C VAL A 134 8.30 21.34 4.17
N GLU A 135 9.01 21.35 3.05
CA GLU A 135 8.78 22.24 1.92
C GLU A 135 8.44 21.40 0.69
N ASP A 136 7.26 21.66 0.10
CA ASP A 136 6.86 21.09 -1.19
C ASP A 136 7.73 21.67 -2.32
N GLN A 137 8.17 20.79 -3.22
CA GLN A 137 8.98 21.14 -4.39
C GLN A 137 8.24 20.82 -5.71
N GLY A 138 7.03 20.24 -5.66
CA GLY A 138 6.18 20.02 -6.84
C GLY A 138 5.31 18.77 -6.84
#